data_AF-A0A3T1B3G8-F1
#
_entry.id   AF-A0A3T1B3G8-F1
#
_cell.length_a   1.000
_cell.length_b   1.000
_cell.length_c   1.000
_cell.angle_alpha   90.00
_cell.angle_beta   90.00
_cell.angle_gamma   90.00
#
_symmetry.space_group_name_H-M   'P 1'
#
loop_
_entity.id
_entity.type
_entity.pdbx_description
1 polymer ?
#
loop_
_entity_poly.entity_id
_entity_poly.type
_entity_poly.pdbx_seq_one_letter_code
_entity_poly.pdbx_strand_id
1 'polypeptide(L)'
;MLDRPAFWAVHLGLALGDGLDAALAALFGVPLGLLRGTYLRLTDDDGQPEFTVAAALAIRYRRQDVRYLLLPPDDEPIVLGVAEGVPDGPGLSWAELTGVAFRQAGPVSRARALLLLAPMLGDAGVPRGPLAQALRTVGVTGDADTVAARIAAAQPTTWRTVDGVRSCDHPGSTRNPDSARALPAQQRASVSALLDPGR
;
A
#
# COMPACT_ATOMS: atom_id res chain seq x y z
N MET A 1 -2.09 -1.35 16.96
CA MET A 1 -1.02 -0.59 16.27
C MET A 1 -1.58 0.44 15.28
N LEU A 2 -2.57 0.08 14.45
CA LEU A 2 -3.17 1.00 13.47
C LEU A 2 -3.87 2.23 14.08
N ASP A 3 -4.33 2.15 15.33
CA ASP A 3 -4.92 3.26 16.08
C ASP A 3 -3.88 4.22 16.68
N ARG A 4 -2.59 3.91 16.55
CA ARG A 4 -1.57 4.71 17.21
C ARG A 4 -1.35 6.02 16.49
N PRO A 5 -1.18 7.13 17.24
CA PRO A 5 -0.75 8.39 16.67
C PRO A 5 0.53 8.21 15.83
N ALA A 6 0.61 8.93 14.71
CA ALA A 6 1.72 8.91 13.75
C ALA A 6 1.94 7.59 12.96
N PHE A 7 1.15 6.52 13.16
CA PHE A 7 1.27 5.30 12.34
C PHE A 7 1.13 5.60 10.84
N TRP A 8 0.07 6.31 10.44
CA TRP A 8 -0.19 6.66 9.04
C TRP A 8 0.88 7.57 8.45
N ALA A 9 1.44 8.47 9.26
CA ALA A 9 2.51 9.37 8.86
C ALA A 9 3.78 8.59 8.50
N VAL A 10 4.14 7.60 9.31
CA VAL A 10 5.27 6.71 9.00
C VAL A 10 4.95 5.84 7.80
N HIS A 11 3.85 5.08 7.85
CA HIS A 11 3.52 4.10 6.82
C HIS A 11 3.48 4.70 5.41
N LEU A 12 2.81 5.86 5.27
CA LEU A 12 2.67 6.53 3.98
C LEU A 12 3.90 7.37 3.64
N GLY A 13 4.55 8.00 4.63
CA GLY A 13 5.77 8.78 4.40
C GLY A 13 6.91 7.95 3.79
N LEU A 14 7.09 6.72 4.27
CA LEU A 14 8.09 5.79 3.72
C LEU A 14 7.84 5.49 2.23
N ALA A 15 6.57 5.25 1.87
CA ALA A 15 6.18 4.97 0.49
C ALA A 15 6.27 6.20 -0.44
N LEU A 16 6.13 7.40 0.10
CA LEU A 16 6.24 8.65 -0.64
C LEU A 16 7.70 9.10 -0.84
N GLY A 17 8.67 8.35 -0.29
CA GLY A 17 10.09 8.68 -0.34
C GLY A 17 10.47 9.88 0.53
N ASP A 18 9.63 10.23 1.50
CA ASP A 18 9.88 11.37 2.40
C ASP A 18 10.89 11.03 3.49
N GLY A 19 11.70 12.03 3.84
CA GLY A 19 12.44 12.00 5.09
C GLY A 19 11.51 12.03 6.29
N LEU A 20 11.88 11.36 7.38
CA LEU A 20 11.19 11.45 8.67
C LEU A 20 11.55 12.76 9.39
N ASP A 21 11.03 13.86 8.85
CA ASP A 21 11.37 15.23 9.22
C ASP A 21 10.15 16.06 9.68
N ALA A 22 10.41 17.33 9.97
CA ALA A 22 9.38 18.24 10.47
C ALA A 22 8.30 18.56 9.44
N ALA A 23 8.62 18.51 8.14
CA ALA A 23 7.64 18.75 7.07
C ALA A 23 6.66 17.59 6.97
N LEU A 24 7.15 16.34 6.99
CA LEU A 24 6.29 15.15 7.04
C LEU A 24 5.44 15.14 8.33
N ALA A 25 6.04 15.47 9.46
CA ALA A 25 5.33 15.54 10.74
C ALA A 25 4.18 16.57 10.70
N ALA A 26 4.44 17.77 10.18
CA ALA A 26 3.44 18.83 10.02
C ALA A 26 2.34 18.43 9.03
N LEU A 27 2.70 17.78 7.92
CA LEU A 27 1.77 17.31 6.89
C LEU A 27 0.71 16.35 7.47
N PHE A 28 1.08 15.52 8.43
CA PHE A 28 0.16 14.60 9.11
C PHE A 28 -0.42 15.14 10.43
N GLY A 29 0.01 16.32 10.87
CA GLY A 29 -0.44 16.92 12.13
C GLY A 29 0.05 16.18 13.38
N VAL A 30 1.26 15.61 13.32
CA VAL A 30 1.85 14.83 14.43
C VAL A 30 3.18 15.42 14.91
N PRO A 31 3.56 15.24 16.19
CA PRO A 31 4.88 15.67 16.67
C PRO A 31 6.01 14.87 16.03
N LEU A 32 7.11 15.53 15.64
CA LEU A 32 8.29 14.89 15.03
C LEU A 32 8.90 13.77 15.90
N GLY A 33 8.98 13.98 17.22
CA GLY A 33 9.48 12.95 18.12
C GLY A 33 8.62 11.68 18.12
N LEU A 34 7.29 11.84 17.98
CA LEU A 34 6.35 10.72 17.92
C LEU A 34 6.42 9.99 16.57
N LEU A 35 6.61 10.73 15.47
CA LEU A 35 6.87 10.16 14.14
C LEU A 35 8.10 9.25 14.17
N ARG A 36 9.24 9.77 14.64
CA ARG A 36 10.50 9.00 14.71
C ARG A 36 10.41 7.81 15.66
N GLY A 37 9.81 7.99 16.84
CA GLY A 37 9.60 6.89 17.79
C GLY A 37 8.66 5.81 17.25
N THR A 38 7.70 6.17 16.39
CA THR A 38 6.82 5.20 15.73
C THR A 38 7.56 4.43 14.65
N TYR A 39 8.40 5.09 13.84
CA TYR A 39 9.25 4.43 12.86
C TYR A 39 10.15 3.38 13.49
N LEU A 40 10.92 3.79 14.51
CA LEU A 40 11.83 2.88 15.21
C LEU A 40 11.13 1.64 15.75
N ARG A 41 9.87 1.75 16.18
CA ARG A 41 9.09 0.61 16.67
C ARG A 41 8.57 -0.29 15.55
N LEU A 42 8.20 0.28 14.40
CA LEU A 42 7.75 -0.48 13.25
C LEU A 42 8.89 -1.25 12.59
N THR A 43 10.11 -0.72 12.66
CA THR A 43 11.32 -1.31 12.07
C THR A 43 12.21 -2.03 13.11
N ASP A 44 11.71 -2.21 14.34
CA ASP A 44 12.39 -2.98 15.37
C ASP A 44 12.35 -4.48 15.06
N ASP A 45 13.44 -5.19 15.38
CA ASP A 45 13.59 -6.63 15.09
C ASP A 45 12.60 -7.48 15.87
N ASP A 46 12.32 -7.10 17.11
CA ASP A 46 11.43 -7.84 18.00
C ASP A 46 9.95 -7.60 17.67
N GLY A 47 9.66 -6.55 16.89
CA GLY A 47 8.30 -6.10 16.61
C GLY A 47 7.71 -6.65 15.30
N GLN A 48 8.45 -6.52 14.20
CA GLN A 48 8.10 -6.87 12.80
C GLN A 48 6.59 -7.08 12.54
N PRO A 49 5.76 -6.04 12.76
CA PRO A 49 4.32 -6.24 12.76
C PRO A 49 3.82 -6.64 11.37
N GLU A 50 2.83 -7.54 11.36
CA GLU A 50 2.07 -7.91 10.18
C GLU A 50 0.62 -7.44 10.32
N PHE A 51 0.10 -6.86 9.23
CA PHE A 51 -1.31 -6.48 9.12
C PHE A 51 -1.94 -7.22 7.96
N THR A 52 -3.04 -7.92 8.21
CA THR A 52 -3.82 -8.60 7.18
C THR A 52 -5.07 -7.80 6.84
N VAL A 53 -5.43 -7.83 5.57
CA VAL A 53 -6.69 -7.30 5.04
C VAL A 53 -7.37 -8.37 4.19
N ALA A 54 -8.55 -8.05 3.64
CA ALA A 54 -9.31 -9.00 2.82
C ALA A 54 -8.52 -9.46 1.60
N ALA A 55 -9.02 -10.52 0.95
CA ALA A 55 -8.33 -11.20 -0.15
C ALA A 55 -6.97 -11.80 0.24
N ALA A 56 -6.75 -12.07 1.54
CA ALA A 56 -5.51 -12.62 2.08
C ALA A 56 -4.27 -11.77 1.75
N LEU A 57 -4.45 -10.45 1.69
CA LEU A 57 -3.33 -9.52 1.55
C LEU A 57 -2.73 -9.23 2.92
N ALA A 58 -1.40 -9.21 2.99
CA ALA A 58 -0.64 -8.90 4.19
C ALA A 58 0.40 -7.81 3.93
N ILE A 59 0.59 -6.95 4.93
CA ILE A 59 1.61 -5.91 4.97
C ILE A 59 2.56 -6.28 6.11
N ARG A 60 3.78 -6.66 5.78
CA ARG A 60 4.78 -7.11 6.75
C ARG A 60 5.89 -6.08 6.85
N TYR A 61 6.09 -5.56 8.06
CA TYR A 61 7.20 -4.66 8.37
C TYR A 61 8.44 -5.46 8.76
N ARG A 62 9.59 -5.06 8.24
CA ARG A 62 10.91 -5.57 8.61
C ARG A 62 11.83 -4.40 8.85
N ARG A 63 13.01 -4.66 9.44
CA ARG A 63 14.01 -3.61 9.70
C ARG A 63 14.39 -2.81 8.45
N GLN A 64 14.40 -3.45 7.28
CA GLN A 64 14.95 -2.88 6.05
C GLN A 64 13.89 -2.57 4.99
N ASP A 65 12.70 -3.14 5.12
CA ASP A 65 11.67 -3.07 4.08
C ASP A 65 10.24 -3.22 4.65
N VAL A 66 9.27 -2.81 3.83
CA VAL A 66 7.85 -3.10 4.04
C VAL A 66 7.36 -3.87 2.83
N ARG A 67 6.94 -5.13 3.06
CA ARG A 67 6.51 -6.05 2.00
C ARG A 67 5.00 -6.15 1.92
N TYR A 68 4.52 -6.22 0.69
CA TYR A 68 3.12 -6.41 0.37
C TYR A 68 2.96 -7.78 -0.24
N LEU A 69 2.22 -8.64 0.46
CA LEU A 69 2.14 -10.06 0.17
C LEU A 69 0.69 -10.41 -0.14
N LEU A 70 0.50 -11.31 -1.11
CA LEU A 70 -0.72 -12.09 -1.23
C LEU A 70 -0.44 -13.47 -0.61
N LEU A 71 -1.38 -13.97 0.20
CA LEU A 71 -1.28 -15.23 0.91
C LEU A 71 -2.31 -16.23 0.35
N PRO A 72 -1.98 -16.99 -0.72
CA PRO A 72 -2.86 -18.05 -1.17
C PRO A 72 -3.02 -19.12 -0.06
N PRO A 73 -4.19 -19.76 0.06
CA PRO A 73 -4.47 -20.69 1.16
C PRO A 73 -3.55 -21.93 1.19
N ASP A 74 -3.02 -22.36 0.04
CA ASP A 74 -2.25 -23.60 -0.11
C ASP A 74 -0.93 -23.39 -0.89
N ASP A 75 -0.44 -22.16 -0.99
CA ASP A 75 0.75 -21.81 -1.77
C ASP A 75 1.65 -20.83 -1.00
N GLU A 76 2.88 -20.68 -1.46
CA GLU A 76 3.84 -19.74 -0.89
C GLU A 76 3.35 -18.28 -1.05
N PRO A 77 3.66 -17.39 -0.08
CA PRO A 77 3.35 -15.97 -0.20
C PRO A 77 3.91 -15.34 -1.47
N ILE A 78 3.06 -14.64 -2.21
CA ILE A 78 3.43 -13.93 -3.43
C ILE A 78 3.76 -12.48 -3.07
N VAL A 79 5.00 -12.04 -3.34
CA VAL A 79 5.40 -10.65 -3.13
C VAL A 79 4.86 -9.78 -4.26
N LEU A 80 3.96 -8.85 -3.94
CA LEU A 80 3.41 -7.89 -4.90
C LEU A 80 4.32 -6.68 -5.08
N GLY A 81 5.04 -6.29 -4.03
CA GLY A 81 6.01 -5.21 -4.07
C GLY A 81 6.60 -4.89 -2.71
N VAL A 82 7.48 -3.89 -2.71
CA VAL A 82 8.26 -3.43 -1.55
C VAL A 82 8.28 -1.91 -1.56
N ALA A 83 7.87 -1.26 -0.48
CA ALA A 83 7.73 0.21 -0.43
C ALA A 83 8.97 0.96 0.09
N GLU A 84 9.89 0.30 0.79
CA GLU A 84 11.10 0.89 1.36
C GLU A 84 12.32 0.05 0.99
N GLY A 85 13.49 0.68 0.79
CA GLY A 85 14.73 0.01 0.40
C GLY A 85 15.01 0.13 -1.10
N VAL A 86 14.78 -0.93 -1.87
CA VAL A 86 14.82 -0.93 -3.34
C VAL A 86 13.38 -1.10 -3.83
N PRO A 87 12.63 0.01 -4.01
CA PRO A 87 11.20 -0.08 -4.20
C PRO A 87 10.83 -0.91 -5.43
N ASP A 88 9.91 -1.85 -5.21
CA ASP A 88 9.30 -2.67 -6.23
C ASP A 88 7.81 -2.43 -6.26
N GLY A 89 7.28 -2.29 -7.46
CA GLY A 89 5.88 -1.97 -7.66
C GLY A 89 5.70 -1.00 -8.82
N PRO A 90 4.50 -0.44 -8.93
CA PRO A 90 3.30 -0.72 -8.12
C PRO A 90 2.80 -2.16 -8.30
N GLY A 91 2.18 -2.72 -7.26
CA GLY A 91 1.69 -4.11 -7.22
C GLY A 91 0.17 -4.24 -7.39
N LEU A 92 -0.58 -3.15 -7.26
CA LEU A 92 -2.04 -3.11 -7.25
C LEU A 92 -2.57 -2.01 -8.16
N SER A 93 -3.66 -2.32 -8.87
CA SER A 93 -4.47 -1.30 -9.51
C SER A 93 -5.49 -0.68 -8.54
N TRP A 94 -6.02 0.49 -8.88
CA TRP A 94 -7.02 1.22 -8.10
C TRP A 94 -8.29 0.39 -7.92
N ALA A 95 -8.71 -0.31 -8.97
CA ALA A 95 -9.88 -1.20 -8.93
C ALA A 95 -9.66 -2.35 -7.93
N GLU A 96 -8.50 -3.02 -7.98
CA GLU A 96 -8.16 -4.11 -7.04
C GLU A 96 -8.07 -3.58 -5.61
N LEU A 97 -7.38 -2.46 -5.39
CA LEU A 97 -7.21 -1.84 -4.07
C LEU A 97 -8.57 -1.46 -3.46
N THR A 98 -9.43 -0.78 -4.23
CA THR A 98 -10.77 -0.40 -3.75
C THR A 98 -11.66 -1.63 -3.54
N GLY A 99 -11.60 -2.63 -4.42
CA GLY A 99 -12.30 -3.91 -4.24
C GLY A 99 -11.94 -4.59 -2.90
N VAL A 100 -10.65 -4.70 -2.60
CA VAL A 100 -10.17 -5.22 -1.31
C VAL A 100 -10.66 -4.37 -0.13
N ALA A 101 -10.58 -3.04 -0.26
CA ALA A 101 -11.07 -2.15 0.78
C ALA A 101 -12.56 -2.39 1.02
N PHE A 102 -13.41 -2.47 -0.02
CA PHE A 102 -14.86 -2.67 0.11
C PHE A 102 -15.27 -4.00 0.74
N ARG A 103 -14.42 -5.04 0.66
CA ARG A 103 -14.59 -6.31 1.38
C ARG A 103 -14.45 -6.17 2.90
N GLN A 104 -13.94 -5.06 3.41
CA GLN A 104 -13.86 -4.80 4.84
C GLN A 104 -15.22 -4.44 5.46
N ALA A 105 -15.43 -4.92 6.68
CA ALA A 105 -16.60 -4.58 7.49
C ALA A 105 -16.46 -3.17 8.08
N GLY A 106 -17.27 -2.24 7.59
CA GLY A 106 -17.42 -0.90 8.14
C GLY A 106 -16.45 0.15 7.59
N PRO A 107 -16.78 1.45 7.76
CA PRO A 107 -16.07 2.56 7.11
C PRO A 107 -14.62 2.70 7.58
N VAL A 108 -14.35 2.51 8.87
CA VAL A 108 -12.98 2.61 9.41
C VAL A 108 -12.09 1.51 8.87
N SER A 109 -12.55 0.26 8.86
CA SER A 109 -11.78 -0.88 8.33
C SER A 109 -11.51 -0.72 6.82
N ARG A 110 -12.48 -0.21 6.06
CA ARG A 110 -12.32 0.13 4.63
C ARG A 110 -11.25 1.20 4.43
N ALA A 111 -11.29 2.29 5.21
CA ALA A 111 -10.30 3.36 5.15
C ALA A 111 -8.90 2.83 5.50
N ARG A 112 -8.79 1.97 6.52
CA ARG A 112 -7.51 1.34 6.90
C ARG A 112 -6.95 0.47 5.79
N ALA A 113 -7.76 -0.40 5.19
CA ALA A 113 -7.31 -1.25 4.09
C ALA A 113 -6.89 -0.42 2.87
N LEU A 114 -7.65 0.62 2.53
CA LEU A 114 -7.31 1.55 1.45
C LEU A 114 -5.92 2.18 1.68
N LEU A 115 -5.67 2.72 2.87
CA LEU A 115 -4.41 3.40 3.18
C LEU A 115 -3.24 2.45 3.42
N LEU A 116 -3.50 1.27 3.98
CA LEU A 116 -2.47 0.24 4.16
C LEU A 116 -1.93 -0.25 2.82
N LEU A 117 -2.76 -0.30 1.78
CA LEU A 117 -2.38 -0.80 0.46
C LEU A 117 -1.98 0.31 -0.52
N ALA A 118 -2.23 1.58 -0.18
CA ALA A 118 -1.94 2.74 -1.01
C ALA A 118 -0.49 2.79 -1.53
N PRO A 119 0.54 2.35 -0.79
CA PRO A 119 1.91 2.30 -1.33
C PRO A 119 2.10 1.42 -2.57
N MET A 120 1.24 0.42 -2.77
CA MET A 120 1.29 -0.47 -3.94
C MET A 120 0.44 0.03 -5.12
N LEU A 121 -0.21 1.18 -4.98
CA LEU A 121 -1.08 1.74 -6.01
C LEU A 121 -0.27 2.31 -7.18
N GLY A 122 -0.69 1.96 -8.40
CA GLY A 122 -0.01 2.40 -9.61
C GLY A 122 -0.80 3.28 -10.58
N ASP A 123 -2.12 3.31 -10.53
CA ASP A 123 -2.89 3.83 -11.67
C ASP A 123 -2.63 5.32 -11.93
N ALA A 124 -2.47 5.65 -13.21
CA ALA A 124 -2.68 7.01 -13.65
C ALA A 124 -4.15 7.40 -13.40
N GLY A 125 -4.38 8.59 -12.82
CA GLY A 125 -5.73 9.14 -12.64
C GLY A 125 -6.48 8.66 -11.40
N VAL A 126 -5.77 8.21 -10.36
CA VAL A 126 -6.37 7.85 -9.05
C VAL A 126 -7.21 9.02 -8.48
N PRO A 127 -8.48 8.78 -8.08
CA PRO A 127 -9.30 9.76 -7.40
C PRO A 127 -8.73 10.15 -6.02
N ARG A 128 -8.48 11.45 -5.81
CA ARG A 128 -7.94 11.98 -4.54
C ARG A 128 -8.96 11.99 -3.41
N GLY A 129 -10.23 12.27 -3.74
CA GLY A 129 -11.31 12.43 -2.74
C GLY A 129 -11.45 11.23 -1.79
N PRO A 130 -11.56 9.99 -2.29
CA PRO A 130 -11.61 8.79 -1.45
C PRO A 130 -10.40 8.61 -0.53
N LEU A 131 -9.18 8.92 -1.01
CA LEU A 131 -7.96 8.85 -0.21
C LEU A 131 -7.97 9.90 0.92
N ALA A 132 -8.32 11.15 0.60
CA ALA A 132 -8.44 12.21 1.59
C ALA A 132 -9.49 11.88 2.66
N GLN A 133 -10.63 11.32 2.23
CA GLN A 133 -11.67 10.88 3.16
C GLN A 133 -11.19 9.73 4.05
N ALA A 134 -10.44 8.77 3.51
CA ALA A 134 -9.86 7.69 4.30
C ALA A 134 -8.88 8.21 5.35
N LEU A 135 -8.01 9.16 4.99
CA LEU A 135 -7.05 9.80 5.91
C LEU A 135 -7.77 10.46 7.08
N ARG A 136 -8.81 11.25 6.81
CA ARG A 136 -9.65 11.85 7.87
C ARG A 136 -10.34 10.78 8.72
N THR A 137 -10.86 9.72 8.08
CA THR A 137 -11.55 8.61 8.77
C THR A 137 -10.64 7.88 9.75
N VAL A 138 -9.33 7.76 9.45
CA VAL A 138 -8.35 7.16 10.36
C VAL A 138 -7.71 8.16 11.33
N GLY A 139 -8.19 9.40 11.36
CA GLY A 139 -7.80 10.41 12.34
C GLY A 139 -6.56 11.24 11.97
N VAL A 140 -6.18 11.33 10.70
CA VAL A 140 -5.15 12.30 10.27
C VAL A 140 -5.70 13.72 10.44
N THR A 141 -5.01 14.54 11.22
CA THR A 141 -5.41 15.92 11.57
C THR A 141 -4.65 16.98 10.79
N GLY A 142 -3.62 16.60 10.04
CA GLY A 142 -2.89 17.49 9.13
C GLY A 142 -3.60 17.68 7.78
N ASP A 143 -2.84 18.01 6.75
CA ASP A 143 -3.35 18.28 5.41
C ASP A 143 -3.58 16.99 4.62
N ALA A 144 -4.74 16.37 4.87
CA ALA A 144 -5.17 15.12 4.25
C ALA A 144 -5.32 15.23 2.72
N ASP A 145 -5.66 16.40 2.17
CA ASP A 145 -5.83 16.58 0.73
C ASP A 145 -4.48 16.59 0.02
N THR A 146 -3.47 17.24 0.60
CA THR A 146 -2.10 17.19 0.10
C THR A 146 -1.53 15.78 0.17
N VAL A 147 -1.70 15.05 1.29
CA VAL A 147 -1.26 13.65 1.38
C VAL A 147 -1.94 12.79 0.31
N ALA A 148 -3.25 12.92 0.12
CA ALA A 148 -3.99 12.18 -0.90
C ALA A 148 -3.51 12.49 -2.32
N ALA A 149 -3.21 13.76 -2.62
CA ALA A 149 -2.66 14.16 -3.91
C ALA A 149 -1.30 13.53 -4.17
N ARG A 150 -0.44 13.43 -3.14
CA ARG A 150 0.88 12.81 -3.25
C ARG A 150 0.80 11.30 -3.45
N ILE A 151 -0.09 10.61 -2.73
CA ILE A 151 -0.35 9.17 -2.94
C ILE A 151 -0.78 8.93 -4.38
N ALA A 152 -1.75 9.70 -4.89
CA ALA A 152 -2.27 9.55 -6.25
C ALA A 152 -1.22 9.85 -7.34
N ALA A 153 -0.12 10.52 -7.00
CA ALA A 153 0.94 10.92 -7.93
C ALA A 153 2.25 10.12 -7.79
N ALA A 154 2.33 9.19 -6.82
CA ALA A 154 3.60 8.57 -6.43
C ALA A 154 4.22 7.70 -7.55
N GLN A 155 3.43 6.89 -8.25
CA GLN A 155 3.92 5.94 -9.26
C GLN A 155 2.93 5.77 -10.42
N PRO A 156 2.61 6.83 -11.19
CA PRO A 156 1.60 6.74 -12.24
C PRO A 156 2.04 5.76 -13.33
N THR A 157 1.18 4.78 -13.60
CA THR A 157 1.38 3.76 -14.61
C THR A 157 0.06 3.40 -15.28
N THR A 158 0.17 2.68 -16.39
CA THR A 158 -0.97 2.13 -17.10
C THR A 158 -1.20 0.70 -16.67
N TRP A 159 -2.47 0.38 -16.40
CA TRP A 159 -2.91 -0.99 -16.17
C TRP A 159 -3.78 -1.45 -17.33
N ARG A 160 -3.55 -2.69 -17.78
CA ARG A 160 -4.36 -3.35 -18.81
C ARG A 160 -4.75 -4.75 -18.35
N THR A 161 -5.72 -5.32 -19.05
CA THR A 161 -6.10 -6.73 -18.90
C THR A 161 -5.71 -7.47 -20.17
N VAL A 162 -4.93 -8.53 -20.04
CA VAL A 162 -4.52 -9.42 -21.14
C VAL A 162 -4.91 -10.83 -20.72
N ASP A 163 -5.76 -11.48 -21.52
CA ASP A 163 -6.27 -12.85 -21.24
C ASP A 163 -6.86 -13.01 -19.83
N GLY A 164 -7.59 -12.00 -19.35
CA GLY A 164 -8.19 -11.99 -18.00
C GLY A 164 -7.20 -11.70 -16.86
N VAL A 165 -5.91 -11.50 -17.16
CA VAL A 165 -4.87 -11.18 -16.18
C VAL A 165 -4.58 -9.69 -16.19
N ARG A 166 -4.62 -9.06 -15.00
CA ARG A 166 -4.24 -7.65 -14.85
C ARG A 166 -2.72 -7.51 -14.94
N SER A 167 -2.28 -6.59 -15.80
CA SER A 167 -0.87 -6.32 -16.06
C SER A 167 -0.58 -4.83 -15.94
N CYS A 168 0.57 -4.53 -15.35
CA CYS A 168 1.11 -3.18 -15.12
C CYS A 168 2.24 -2.91 -16.11
N ASP A 169 2.34 -1.68 -16.62
CA ASP A 169 3.43 -1.29 -17.53
C ASP A 169 4.68 -0.76 -16.82
N HIS A 170 4.65 -0.60 -15.50
CA HIS A 170 5.80 -0.10 -14.77
C HIS A 170 6.96 -1.12 -14.80
N PRO A 171 8.20 -0.72 -15.15
CA PRO A 171 9.34 -1.63 -15.24
C PRO A 171 9.70 -2.35 -13.93
N GLY A 172 9.41 -1.72 -12.79
CA GLY A 172 9.63 -2.29 -11.46
C GLY A 172 8.47 -3.12 -10.91
N SER A 173 7.37 -3.26 -11.66
CA SER A 173 6.20 -4.01 -11.18
C SER A 173 6.37 -5.51 -11.38
N THR A 174 6.05 -6.26 -10.33
CA THR A 174 5.91 -7.73 -10.37
C THR A 174 4.77 -8.19 -11.29
N ARG A 175 3.86 -7.26 -11.66
CA ARG A 175 2.72 -7.45 -12.56
C ARG A 175 3.03 -7.08 -14.02
N ASN A 176 4.24 -6.61 -14.30
CA ASN A 176 4.73 -6.41 -15.65
C ASN A 176 5.45 -7.70 -16.13
N PRO A 177 4.98 -8.39 -17.19
CA PRO A 177 5.61 -9.60 -17.69
C PRO A 177 7.03 -9.40 -18.22
N ASP A 178 7.39 -8.16 -18.61
CA ASP A 178 8.70 -7.80 -19.15
C ASP A 178 9.67 -7.30 -18.05
N SER A 179 9.21 -7.22 -16.80
CA SER A 179 10.07 -6.81 -15.68
C SER A 179 11.07 -7.90 -15.32
N ALA A 180 12.28 -7.50 -14.92
CA ALA A 180 13.25 -8.39 -14.30
C ALA A 180 12.72 -9.06 -13.01
N ARG A 181 11.64 -8.54 -12.43
CA ARG A 181 10.99 -9.04 -11.21
C ARG A 181 9.57 -9.58 -11.49
N ALA A 182 9.26 -9.87 -12.74
CA ALA A 182 7.96 -10.39 -13.15
C ALA A 182 7.63 -11.68 -12.39
N LEU A 183 6.43 -11.75 -11.82
CA LEU A 183 5.91 -13.02 -11.29
C LEU A 183 5.74 -14.01 -12.45
N PRO A 184 5.93 -15.32 -12.24
CA PRO A 184 5.50 -16.36 -13.17
C PRO A 184 4.05 -16.17 -13.63
N ALA A 185 3.75 -16.56 -14.87
CA ALA A 185 2.42 -16.35 -15.47
C ALA A 185 1.28 -16.90 -14.61
N GLN A 186 1.47 -18.09 -14.01
CA GLN A 186 0.49 -18.71 -13.12
C GLN A 186 0.24 -17.86 -11.87
N GLN A 187 1.28 -17.36 -11.21
CA GLN A 187 1.13 -16.48 -10.05
C GLN A 187 0.45 -15.17 -10.43
N ARG A 188 0.74 -14.59 -11.61
CA ARG A 188 0.01 -13.40 -12.08
C ARG A 188 -1.48 -13.66 -12.29
N ALA A 189 -1.85 -14.83 -12.82
CA ALA A 189 -3.24 -15.23 -12.96
C ALA A 189 -3.90 -15.38 -11.58
N SER A 190 -3.25 -16.07 -10.64
CA SER A 190 -3.75 -16.23 -9.26
C SER A 190 -3.99 -14.89 -8.57
N VAL A 191 -3.04 -13.96 -8.67
CA VAL A 191 -3.20 -12.60 -8.12
C VAL A 191 -4.43 -11.90 -8.72
N SER A 192 -4.60 -11.95 -10.04
CA SER A 192 -5.75 -11.31 -10.70
C SER A 192 -7.08 -11.92 -10.25
N ALA A 193 -7.14 -13.24 -10.14
CA ALA A 193 -8.36 -13.96 -9.72
C ALA A 193 -8.74 -13.72 -8.25
N LEU A 194 -7.74 -13.57 -7.37
CA LEU A 194 -7.98 -13.30 -5.94
C LEU A 194 -8.37 -11.84 -5.67
N LEU A 195 -7.85 -10.92 -6.49
CA LEU A 195 -8.08 -9.49 -6.34
C LEU A 195 -9.21 -8.93 -7.22
N ASP A 196 -9.82 -9.76 -8.07
CA ASP A 196 -10.92 -9.36 -8.93
C ASP A 196 -12.04 -8.69 -8.12
N PRO A 197 -12.36 -7.40 -8.37
CA PRO A 197 -13.42 -6.68 -7.67
C PRO A 197 -14.83 -7.25 -7.90
N GLY A 198 -15.02 -8.07 -8.94
CA GLY A 198 -16.29 -8.73 -9.25
C GLY A 198 -16.65 -9.92 -8.36
N ARG A 199 -15.80 -10.23 -7.37
CA ARG A 199 -15.93 -11.40 -6.48
C ARG A 199 -16.26 -11.04 -5.05
#